data_AF-A0A2U3R2J3-F1
#
_entry.id   AF-A0A2U3R2J3-F1
#
_cell.length_a   1.000
_cell.length_b   1.000
_cell.length_c   1.000
_cell.angle_alpha   90.00
_cell.angle_beta   90.00
_cell.angle_gamma   90.00
#
_symmetry.space_group_name_H-M   'P 1'
#
loop_
_entity.id
_entity.type
_entity.pdbx_description
1 polymer ?
#
loop_
_entity_poly.entity_id
_entity_poly.type
_entity_poly.pdbx_seq_one_letter_code
_entity_poly.pdbx_strand_id
1 'polypeptide(L)'
;MILNQYNDISKEGKYATANLLLVTLRAIFNKAIKWGLIENNPTLGIEQHKMQARGRRLSYDEMGRFLHVLCGEATPLIRDFAF
;
A
#
# COMPACT_ATOMS: atom_id res chain seq x y z
N MET A 1 12.47 -7.62 17.05
CA MET A 1 12.08 -6.20 16.96
C MET A 1 11.16 -5.94 15.76
N ILE A 2 11.60 -6.20 14.53
CA ILE A 2 10.80 -5.97 13.30
C ILE A 2 9.48 -6.75 13.30
N LEU A 3 9.50 -8.04 13.66
CA LEU A 3 8.29 -8.87 13.73
C LEU A 3 7.25 -8.33 14.72
N ASN A 4 7.69 -7.77 15.85
CA ASN A 4 6.77 -7.23 16.86
C ASN A 4 6.06 -5.98 16.33
N GLN A 5 6.80 -5.04 15.71
CA GLN A 5 6.21 -3.87 15.06
C GLN A 5 5.27 -4.24 13.91
N TYR A 6 5.64 -5.24 13.10
CA TYR A 6 4.78 -5.76 12.05
C TYR A 6 3.45 -6.30 12.63
N ASN A 7 3.53 -7.13 13.66
CA ASN A 7 2.35 -7.66 14.34
C ASN A 7 1.51 -6.57 15.00
N ASP A 8 2.13 -5.54 15.58
CA ASP A 8 1.42 -4.43 16.21
C ASP A 8 0.60 -3.62 15.22
N ILE A 9 1.16 -3.31 14.04
CA ILE A 9 0.40 -2.64 12.95
C ILE A 9 -0.75 -3.53 12.48
N SER A 10 -0.53 -4.83 12.43
CA SER A 10 -1.53 -5.81 11.98
C SER A 10 -2.70 -5.98 12.95
N LYS A 11 -2.53 -5.70 14.25
CA LYS A 11 -3.61 -5.77 15.25
C LYS A 11 -4.75 -4.80 14.96
N GLU A 12 -4.47 -3.69 14.27
CA GLU A 12 -5.48 -2.69 13.89
C GLU A 12 -6.21 -3.04 12.58
N GLY A 13 -6.03 -4.25 12.04
CA GLY A 13 -6.59 -4.66 10.74
C GLY A 13 -5.89 -3.99 9.54
N LYS A 14 -4.78 -3.29 9.77
CA LYS A 14 -4.00 -2.57 8.75
C LYS A 14 -3.03 -3.49 8.01
N TYR A 15 -3.51 -4.64 7.54
CA TYR A 15 -2.68 -5.66 6.90
C TYR A 15 -1.98 -5.15 5.63
N ALA A 16 -2.65 -4.31 4.85
CA ALA A 16 -2.07 -3.68 3.68
C ALA A 16 -0.83 -2.84 4.04
N THR A 17 -0.95 -2.04 5.09
CA THR A 17 0.12 -1.16 5.60
C THR A 17 1.27 -1.98 6.17
N ALA A 18 0.96 -3.01 6.97
CA ALA A 18 1.96 -3.92 7.52
C ALA A 18 2.77 -4.62 6.41
N ASN A 19 2.09 -5.13 5.37
CA ASN A 19 2.75 -5.75 4.22
C ASN A 19 3.62 -4.77 3.45
N LEU A 20 3.13 -3.54 3.23
CA LEU A 20 3.91 -2.50 2.54
C LEU A 20 5.18 -2.16 3.31
N LEU A 21 5.09 -2.01 4.63
CA LEU A 21 6.25 -1.79 5.50
C LEU A 21 7.25 -2.95 5.37
N LEU A 22 6.78 -4.20 5.44
CA LEU A 22 7.64 -5.38 5.32
C LEU A 22 8.37 -5.42 3.97
N VAL A 23 7.67 -5.17 2.87
CA VAL A 23 8.27 -5.12 1.52
C VAL A 23 9.32 -4.00 1.43
N THR A 24 9.02 -2.84 2.00
CA THR A 24 9.91 -1.67 1.98
C THR A 24 11.19 -1.96 2.76
N LEU A 25 11.06 -2.47 3.99
CA LEU A 25 12.20 -2.87 4.82
C LEU A 25 13.02 -3.96 4.13
N ARG A 26 12.37 -4.97 3.55
CA ARG A 26 13.06 -6.03 2.82
C ARG A 26 13.89 -5.47 1.67
N ALA A 27 13.36 -4.51 0.91
CA ALA A 27 14.10 -3.84 -0.16
C ALA A 27 15.31 -3.03 0.36
N ILE A 28 15.14 -2.28 1.45
CA ILE A 28 16.20 -1.50 2.09
C ILE A 28 17.34 -2.41 2.56
N PHE A 29 17.04 -3.48 3.29
CA PHE A 29 18.05 -4.42 3.79
C PHE A 29 18.74 -5.19 2.66
N ASN A 30 18.01 -5.57 1.62
CA ASN A 30 18.64 -6.16 0.43
C ASN A 30 19.62 -5.19 -0.24
N LYS A 31 19.33 -3.88 -0.23
CA LYS A 31 20.27 -2.86 -0.73
C LYS A 31 21.49 -2.73 0.18
N ALA A 32 21.30 -2.76 1.50
CA ALA A 32 22.39 -2.74 2.47
C ALA A 32 23.32 -3.95 2.32
N ILE A 33 22.78 -5.16 2.04
CA ILE A 33 23.58 -6.35 1.73
C ILE A 33 24.41 -6.14 0.46
N LYS A 34 23.80 -5.61 -0.61
CA LYS A 34 24.53 -5.30 -1.86
C LYS A 34 25.67 -4.30 -1.65
N TRP A 35 25.56 -3.43 -0.66
CA TRP A 35 26.60 -2.48 -0.29
C TRP A 35 27.61 -3.04 0.74
N GLY A 36 27.46 -4.29 1.17
CA GLY A 36 28.35 -4.92 2.15
C GLY A 36 28.22 -4.36 3.56
N LEU A 37 27.12 -3.65 3.86
CA LEU A 37 26.89 -3.04 5.18
C LEU A 37 26.41 -4.06 6.21
N ILE A 38 25.69 -5.08 5.75
CA ILE A 38 25.18 -6.19 6.56
C ILE A 38 25.24 -7.48 5.76
N GLU A 39 25.31 -8.62 6.44
CA GLU A 39 25.39 -9.93 5.76
C GLU A 39 24.01 -10.53 5.49
N ASN A 40 23.04 -10.30 6.37
CA ASN A 40 21.75 -10.98 6.36
C ASN A 40 20.58 -10.01 6.47
N ASN A 41 19.47 -10.33 5.80
CA ASN A 41 18.28 -9.50 5.83
C ASN A 41 17.39 -9.89 7.02
N PRO A 42 17.20 -9.01 8.01
CA PRO A 42 16.46 -9.33 9.24
C PRO A 42 14.95 -9.51 9.01
N THR A 43 14.46 -9.24 7.81
CA THR A 43 13.06 -9.50 7.43
C THR A 43 12.85 -10.91 6.89
N LEU A 44 13.90 -11.68 6.62
CA LEU A 44 13.78 -13.05 6.09
C LEU A 44 12.93 -13.93 7.02
N GLY A 45 12.11 -14.79 6.44
CA GLY A 45 11.19 -15.67 7.17
C GLY A 45 9.88 -15.02 7.63
N ILE A 46 9.73 -13.69 7.52
CA ILE A 46 8.44 -13.03 7.78
C ILE A 46 7.56 -13.14 6.53
N GLU A 47 6.39 -13.73 6.69
CA GLU A 47 5.36 -13.86 5.66
C GLU A 47 4.40 -12.67 5.65
N GLN A 48 3.96 -12.30 4.43
CA GLN A 48 2.94 -11.27 4.25
C GLN A 48 1.57 -11.78 4.67
N HIS A 49 0.74 -10.89 5.22
CA HIS A 49 -0.66 -11.18 5.45
C HIS A 49 -1.41 -11.41 4.14
N LYS A 50 -2.39 -12.33 4.16
CA LYS A 50 -3.27 -12.57 3.02
C LYS A 50 -4.11 -11.32 2.75
N MET A 51 -3.95 -10.75 1.57
CA MET A 51 -4.72 -9.59 1.13
C MET A 51 -6.08 -10.02 0.60
N GLN A 52 -7.12 -9.29 0.98
CA GLN A 52 -8.43 -9.36 0.34
C GLN A 52 -8.54 -8.24 -0.69
N ALA A 53 -9.12 -8.55 -1.85
CA ALA A 53 -9.43 -7.52 -2.83
C ALA A 53 -10.45 -6.53 -2.23
N ARG A 54 -10.24 -5.23 -2.44
CA ARG A 54 -11.25 -4.24 -2.08
C ARG A 54 -12.46 -4.44 -3.00
N GLY A 55 -13.57 -4.85 -2.39
CA GLY A 55 -14.73 -5.39 -3.12
C GLY A 55 -15.71 -4.35 -3.66
N ARG A 56 -15.65 -3.09 -3.21
CA ARG A 56 -16.61 -2.07 -3.66
C ARG A 56 -16.06 -1.27 -4.83
N ARG A 57 -16.63 -1.49 -6.01
CA ARG A 57 -16.49 -0.59 -7.16
C ARG A 57 -17.67 0.39 -7.17
N LEU A 58 -17.50 1.52 -7.84
CA LEU A 58 -18.63 2.43 -8.09
C LEU A 58 -19.68 1.71 -8.95
N SER A 59 -20.94 1.84 -8.58
CA SER A 59 -22.04 1.46 -9.46
C SER A 59 -22.14 2.43 -10.66
N TYR A 60 -22.90 2.05 -11.69
CA TYR A 60 -23.12 2.94 -12.85
C TYR A 60 -23.78 4.27 -12.45
N ASP A 61 -24.72 4.25 -11.51
CA ASP A 61 -25.37 5.45 -10.99
C ASP A 61 -24.40 6.32 -10.17
N GLU A 62 -23.58 5.71 -9.31
CA GLU A 62 -22.53 6.43 -8.56
C GLU A 62 -21.48 7.03 -9.50
N MET A 63 -21.13 6.33 -10.57
CA MET A 63 -20.20 6.81 -11.59
C MET A 63 -20.75 8.04 -12.31
N GLY A 64 -22.04 8.04 -12.69
CA GLY A 64 -22.70 9.19 -13.29
C GLY A 64 -22.67 10.43 -12.38
N ARG A 65 -22.98 10.25 -11.10
CA ARG A 65 -22.92 11.33 -10.09
C ARG A 65 -21.50 11.83 -9.87
N PHE A 66 -20.52 10.92 -9.83
CA PHE A 66 -19.11 11.26 -9.68
C PHE A 66 -18.60 12.10 -10.86
N LEU A 67 -18.88 11.67 -12.10
CA LEU A 67 -18.46 12.39 -13.30
C LEU A 67 -19.12 13.78 -13.40
N HIS A 68 -20.38 13.91 -12.99
CA HIS A 68 -21.07 15.19 -12.97
C HIS A 68 -20.34 16.22 -12.09
N VAL A 69 -19.97 15.83 -10.86
CA VAL A 69 -19.18 16.69 -9.96
C VAL A 69 -17.80 16.98 -10.56
N LEU A 70 -17.14 15.95 -11.10
CA LEU A 70 -15.78 16.06 -11.61
C LEU A 70 -15.65 16.99 -12.83
N CYS A 71 -16.66 17.04 -13.70
CA CYS A 71 -16.72 18.00 -14.80
C CYS A 71 -17.00 19.45 -14.36
N GLY A 72 -17.61 19.64 -13.18
CA GLY A 72 -17.88 20.95 -12.60
C GLY A 72 -16.73 21.53 -11.76
N GLU A 73 -15.70 20.72 -11.49
CA GLU A 73 -14.52 21.15 -10.71
C GLU A 73 -13.64 22.12 -11.50
N ALA A 74 -13.19 23.17 -10.82
CA ALA A 74 -12.47 24.28 -11.44
C ALA A 74 -11.02 23.92 -11.83
N THR A 75 -10.47 22.83 -11.32
CA THR A 75 -9.06 22.47 -11.51
C THR A 75 -8.90 21.55 -12.72
N PRO A 76 -8.32 22.01 -13.85
CA PRO A 76 -8.18 21.19 -15.06
C PRO A 76 -7.41 19.90 -14.81
N LEU A 77 -6.45 19.92 -13.88
CA LEU A 77 -5.59 18.79 -13.56
C LEU A 77 -6.34 17.57 -13.02
N ILE A 78 -7.38 17.78 -12.20
CA ILE A 78 -8.17 16.68 -11.64
C ILE A 78 -9.12 16.12 -12.71
N ARG A 79 -9.70 17.02 -13.52
CA ARG A 79 -10.54 16.64 -14.64
C ARG A 79 -9.76 15.78 -15.63
N ASP A 80 -8.58 16.22 -16.06
CA ASP A 80 -7.79 15.56 -17.10
C ASP A 80 -7.13 14.26 -16.62
N PHE A 81 -6.95 14.05 -15.29
CA PHE A 81 -6.44 12.79 -14.74
C PHE A 81 -7.49 11.68 -14.65
N ALA A 82 -8.76 12.05 -14.48
CA ALA A 82 -9.85 11.10 -14.26
C ALA A 82 -10.56 10.63 -15.54
N PHE A 83 -10.26 11.25 -16.69
CA PHE A 83 -10.71 10.85 -18.03
C PHE A 83 -9.55 10.23 -18.83
#